data_AF-G3EL39-F1
#
_entry.id   AF-G3EL39-F1
#
_cell.length_a   1.000
_cell.length_b   1.000
_cell.length_c   1.000
_cell.angle_alpha   90.00
_cell.angle_beta   90.00
_cell.angle_gamma   90.00
#
_symmetry.space_group_name_H-M   'P 1'
#
loop_
_entity.id
_entity.type
_entity.pdbx_description
1 polymer ?
#
loop_
_entity_poly.entity_id
_entity_poly.type
_entity_poly.pdbx_seq_one_letter_code
_entity_poly.pdbx_strand_id
1 'polypeptide(L)'
;ELRTWLEGKLSQQAQSLPISAKLDQLQSQIHQQEEFQKSLNQHSGAYEMIVGEGESLLLSAQPGEEKTTLQNQLVSLKTHWGELSKQTSERHAVLKDCLQKAQKYQQHVQELLPWVEDCSTQVAELGVSLDPVQLEASLLRAKVMQSDVEKRQSLLEMLNSAADLLIESSQADEDGIREEKAGINHKMDAVTEELQAKTASIEEMSQRLKEFKDSFKNIEKKLEGAQHQLEIYEALGPQACSNKNLEKMRSQQETLHALEPQVGYLKNLIQGLVEDAPVGSDSSQLLHQAENTQQDFVQVKQKVNECCSVLESKLQGISQFHSHVR
;
A
#
# COMPACT_ATOMS: atom_id res chain seq x y z
N GLU A 1 5.85 47.10 46.33
CA GLU A 1 4.90 46.02 45.94
C GLU A 1 4.98 45.71 44.45
N LEU A 2 4.59 46.60 43.53
CA LEU A 2 4.60 46.32 42.07
C LEU A 2 5.98 45.86 41.53
N ARG A 3 7.08 46.48 41.98
CA ARG A 3 8.43 46.07 41.58
C ARG A 3 8.76 44.63 41.99
N THR A 4 8.48 44.24 43.24
CA THR A 4 8.68 42.88 43.75
C THR A 4 7.84 41.86 42.99
N TRP A 5 6.60 42.23 42.65
CA TRP A 5 5.74 41.40 41.82
C TRP A 5 6.33 41.22 40.40
N LEU A 6 6.82 42.31 39.78
CA LEU A 6 7.47 42.27 38.47
C LEU A 6 8.73 41.39 38.47
N GLU A 7 9.59 41.52 39.49
CA GLU A 7 10.78 40.67 39.66
C GLU A 7 10.42 39.19 39.76
N GLY A 8 9.35 38.86 40.50
CA GLY A 8 8.81 37.51 40.58
C GLY A 8 8.30 37.00 39.22
N LYS A 9 7.59 37.83 38.46
CA LYS A 9 7.06 37.48 37.13
C LYS A 9 8.15 37.33 36.07
N LEU A 10 9.17 38.18 36.10
CA LEU A 10 10.35 38.04 35.24
C LEU A 10 11.09 36.74 35.52
N SER A 11 11.23 36.38 36.80
CA SER A 11 11.84 35.10 37.21
C SER A 11 11.02 33.90 36.72
N GLN A 12 9.69 33.97 36.86
CA GLN A 12 8.77 32.94 36.34
C GLN A 12 8.87 32.81 34.82
N GLN A 13 8.90 33.93 34.08
CA GLN A 13 9.02 33.96 32.62
C GLN A 13 10.35 33.36 32.15
N ALA A 14 11.45 33.67 32.85
CA ALA A 14 12.77 33.13 32.55
C ALA A 14 12.88 31.60 32.77
N GLN A 15 12.00 31.03 33.61
CA GLN A 15 11.91 29.59 33.87
C GLN A 15 10.84 28.90 33.03
N SER A 16 10.26 29.59 32.04
CA SER A 16 9.24 29.00 31.18
C SER A 16 9.79 27.81 30.39
N LEU A 17 9.01 26.73 30.33
CA LEU A 17 9.41 25.53 29.60
C LEU A 17 9.53 25.82 28.09
N PRO A 18 10.45 25.13 27.39
CA PRO A 18 10.51 25.15 25.93
C PRO A 18 9.16 24.77 25.31
N ILE A 19 8.84 25.37 24.17
CA ILE A 19 7.58 25.09 23.45
C ILE A 19 7.58 23.62 22.98
N SER A 20 6.67 22.80 23.49
CA SER A 20 6.59 21.39 23.13
C SER A 20 5.95 21.21 21.74
N ALA A 21 6.28 20.14 21.03
CA ALA A 21 5.55 19.70 19.84
C ALA A 21 4.30 18.86 20.18
N LYS A 22 4.19 18.36 21.42
CA LYS A 22 3.08 17.49 21.86
C LYS A 22 1.83 18.32 22.16
N LEU A 23 0.69 17.87 21.63
CA LEU A 23 -0.56 18.60 21.68
C LEU A 23 -1.07 18.86 23.11
N ASP A 24 -0.98 17.86 23.98
CA ASP A 24 -1.40 17.93 25.39
C ASP A 24 -0.52 18.90 26.20
N GLN A 25 0.80 18.85 25.98
CA GLN A 25 1.74 19.77 26.60
C GLN A 25 1.54 21.21 26.10
N LEU A 26 1.34 21.41 24.80
CA LEU A 26 1.04 22.73 24.22
C LEU A 26 -0.23 23.34 24.82
N GLN A 27 -1.29 22.55 24.97
CA GLN A 27 -2.53 22.99 25.61
C GLN A 27 -2.29 23.44 27.05
N SER A 28 -1.50 22.68 27.82
CA SER A 28 -1.12 23.07 29.18
C SER A 28 -0.29 24.35 29.21
N GLN A 29 0.69 24.49 28.31
CA GLN A 29 1.54 25.69 28.21
C GLN A 29 0.74 26.93 27.82
N ILE A 30 -0.25 26.79 26.94
CA ILE A 30 -1.16 27.88 26.56
C ILE A 30 -2.01 28.30 27.75
N HIS A 31 -2.56 27.35 28.50
CA HIS A 31 -3.37 27.67 29.68
C HIS A 31 -2.54 28.45 30.72
N GLN A 32 -1.32 27.99 31.01
CA GLN A 32 -0.39 28.70 31.90
C GLN A 32 -0.05 30.11 31.39
N GLN A 33 0.14 30.27 30.07
CA GLN A 33 0.38 31.57 29.45
C GLN A 33 -0.82 32.52 29.56
N GLU A 34 -2.04 31.99 29.42
CA GLU A 34 -3.28 32.76 29.58
C GLU A 34 -3.47 33.23 31.03
N GLU A 35 -3.15 32.38 32.02
CA GLU A 35 -3.13 32.77 33.43
C GLU A 35 -2.07 33.84 33.72
N PHE A 36 -0.89 33.71 33.12
CA PHE A 36 0.17 34.71 33.22
C PHE A 36 -0.28 36.06 32.66
N GLN A 37 -0.86 36.08 31.46
CA GLN A 37 -1.39 37.28 30.83
C GLN A 37 -2.52 37.92 31.65
N LYS A 38 -3.40 37.10 32.24
CA LYS A 38 -4.46 37.59 33.14
C LYS A 38 -3.88 38.28 34.37
N SER A 39 -2.83 37.72 34.97
CA SER A 39 -2.12 38.32 36.11
C SER A 39 -1.48 39.66 35.74
N LEU A 40 -0.91 39.77 34.53
CA LEU A 40 -0.35 41.02 34.01
C LEU A 40 -1.43 42.08 33.82
N ASN A 41 -2.56 41.72 33.22
CA ASN A 41 -3.69 42.64 33.01
C ASN A 41 -4.25 43.18 34.34
N GLN A 42 -4.30 42.35 35.39
CA GLN A 42 -4.74 42.77 36.74
C GLN A 42 -3.84 43.85 37.36
N HIS A 43 -2.55 43.91 36.98
CA HIS A 43 -1.59 44.89 37.50
C HIS A 43 -1.41 46.11 36.58
N SER A 44 -2.00 46.11 35.37
CA SER A 44 -1.85 47.20 34.39
C SER A 44 -2.33 48.54 34.95
N GLY A 45 -3.49 48.58 35.59
CA GLY A 45 -4.02 49.82 36.18
C GLY A 45 -3.14 50.38 37.30
N ALA A 46 -2.56 49.51 38.14
CA ALA A 46 -1.63 49.94 39.19
C ALA A 46 -0.32 50.48 38.60
N TYR A 47 0.19 49.83 37.54
CA TYR A 47 1.35 50.30 36.79
C TYR A 47 1.11 51.68 36.16
N GLU A 48 -0.02 51.86 35.45
CA GLU A 48 -0.38 53.11 34.79
C GLU A 48 -0.52 54.26 35.80
N MET A 49 -1.16 54.01 36.94
CA MET A 49 -1.29 54.98 38.03
C MET A 49 0.07 55.38 38.61
N ILE A 50 0.92 54.41 38.97
CA ILE A 50 2.26 54.68 39.53
C ILE A 50 3.13 55.47 38.54
N VAL A 51 3.07 55.11 37.25
CA VAL A 51 3.79 55.83 36.21
C VAL A 51 3.28 57.26 36.07
N GLY A 52 1.97 57.47 36.01
CA GLY A 52 1.36 58.80 35.85
C GLY A 52 1.63 59.72 37.04
N GLU A 53 1.47 59.22 38.26
CA GLU A 53 1.81 59.98 39.47
C GLU A 53 3.32 60.27 39.55
N GLY A 54 4.16 59.29 39.24
CA GLY A 54 5.60 59.45 39.23
C GLY A 54 6.09 60.48 38.21
N GLU A 55 5.50 60.54 37.02
CA GLU A 55 5.79 61.56 36.02
C GLU A 55 5.35 62.96 36.48
N SER A 56 4.16 63.08 37.08
CA SER A 56 3.67 64.34 37.67
C SER A 56 4.59 64.86 38.78
N LEU A 57 5.09 63.96 39.64
CA LEU A 57 6.07 64.28 40.67
C LEU A 57 7.41 64.72 40.06
N LEU A 58 7.90 64.05 39.01
CA LEU A 58 9.13 64.46 38.32
C LEU A 58 9.04 65.87 37.71
N LEU A 59 7.87 66.27 37.21
CA LEU A 59 7.64 67.60 36.66
C LEU A 59 7.69 68.69 37.74
N SER A 60 7.20 68.39 38.94
CA SER A 60 7.16 69.33 40.06
C SER A 60 8.41 69.31 40.95
N ALA A 61 9.25 68.27 40.85
CA ALA A 61 10.46 68.11 41.66
C ALA A 61 11.59 69.08 41.27
N GLN A 62 12.25 69.63 42.31
CA GLN A 62 13.45 70.45 42.17
C GLN A 62 14.65 69.62 41.64
N PRO A 63 15.60 70.22 40.92
CA PRO A 63 16.82 69.53 40.51
C PRO A 63 17.59 69.01 41.73
N GLY A 64 17.96 67.72 41.73
CA GLY A 64 18.68 67.09 42.83
C GLY A 64 18.69 65.57 42.73
N GLU A 65 19.39 64.93 43.69
CA GLU A 65 19.58 63.48 43.75
C GLU A 65 18.26 62.70 43.81
N GLU A 66 17.27 63.21 44.55
CA GLU A 66 15.94 62.58 44.67
C GLU A 66 15.21 62.54 43.33
N LYS A 67 15.27 63.63 42.56
CA LYS A 67 14.68 63.71 41.22
C LYS A 67 15.33 62.71 40.28
N THR A 68 16.66 62.62 40.28
CA THR A 68 17.41 61.63 39.49
C THR A 68 17.07 60.20 39.91
N THR A 69 16.94 59.95 41.22
CA THR A 69 16.59 58.63 41.75
C THR A 69 15.18 58.20 41.30
N LEU A 70 14.18 59.07 41.44
CA LEU A 70 12.82 58.81 40.97
C LEU A 70 12.78 58.57 39.46
N GLN A 71 13.54 59.35 38.69
CA GLN A 71 13.65 59.20 37.24
C GLN A 71 14.21 57.82 36.87
N ASN A 72 15.30 57.40 37.50
CA ASN A 72 15.90 56.08 37.27
C ASN A 72 14.94 54.94 37.65
N GLN A 73 14.21 55.09 38.76
CA GLN A 73 13.23 54.09 39.20
C GLN A 73 12.06 53.95 38.22
N LEU A 74 11.54 55.06 37.69
CA LEU A 74 10.46 55.06 36.69
C LEU A 74 10.91 54.50 35.34
N VAL A 75 12.11 54.88 34.88
CA VAL A 75 12.69 54.30 33.65
C VAL A 75 12.83 52.79 33.81
N SER A 76 13.44 52.34 34.91
CA SER A 76 13.57 50.91 35.21
C SER A 76 12.20 50.22 35.24
N LEU A 77 11.20 50.78 35.93
CA LEU A 77 9.86 50.19 36.01
C LEU A 77 9.22 50.01 34.62
N LYS A 78 9.26 51.06 33.80
CA LYS A 78 8.73 51.04 32.43
C LYS A 78 9.43 50.04 31.54
N THR A 79 10.76 49.96 31.62
CA THR A 79 11.55 49.01 30.83
C THR A 79 11.17 47.57 31.18
N HIS A 80 11.18 47.21 32.48
CA HIS A 80 10.84 45.85 32.90
C HIS A 80 9.38 45.48 32.57
N TRP A 81 8.44 46.41 32.78
CA TRP A 81 7.04 46.18 32.41
C TRP A 81 6.87 45.97 30.90
N GLY A 82 7.50 46.82 30.09
CA GLY A 82 7.44 46.74 28.63
C GLY A 82 8.08 45.46 28.10
N GLU A 83 9.25 45.07 28.62
CA GLU A 83 9.93 43.83 28.27
C GLU A 83 9.08 42.61 28.63
N LEU A 84 8.57 42.54 29.86
CA LEU A 84 7.72 41.45 30.31
C LEU A 84 6.45 41.33 29.46
N SER A 85 5.78 42.45 29.19
CA SER A 85 4.57 42.50 28.37
C SER A 85 4.85 42.01 26.94
N LYS A 86 5.96 42.46 26.35
CA LYS A 86 6.40 42.04 25.01
C LYS A 86 6.70 40.54 24.97
N GLN A 87 7.54 40.04 25.88
CA GLN A 87 7.89 38.62 25.95
C GLN A 87 6.67 37.73 26.18
N THR A 88 5.73 38.17 27.02
CA THR A 88 4.48 37.45 27.29
C THR A 88 3.62 37.37 26.02
N SER A 89 3.49 38.47 25.30
CA SER A 89 2.70 38.52 24.06
C SER A 89 3.34 37.68 22.94
N GLU A 90 4.66 37.80 22.74
CA GLU A 90 5.42 37.03 21.76
C GLU A 90 5.33 35.53 22.05
N ARG A 91 5.57 35.11 23.30
CA ARG A 91 5.44 33.71 23.70
C ARG A 91 4.02 33.18 23.47
N HIS A 92 2.99 33.97 23.78
CA HIS A 92 1.61 33.56 23.53
C HIS A 92 1.33 33.37 22.03
N ALA A 93 1.84 34.27 21.18
CA ALA A 93 1.70 34.15 19.73
C ALA A 93 2.37 32.88 19.18
N VAL A 94 3.61 32.59 19.59
CA VAL A 94 4.32 31.37 19.16
C VAL A 94 3.63 30.10 19.65
N LEU A 95 3.15 30.09 20.91
CA LEU A 95 2.39 28.95 21.44
C LEU A 95 1.10 28.69 20.63
N LYS A 96 0.35 29.73 20.27
CA LYS A 96 -0.87 29.58 19.46
C LYS A 96 -0.57 29.13 18.02
N ASP A 97 0.49 29.63 17.41
CA ASP A 97 0.94 29.18 16.07
C ASP A 97 1.36 27.70 16.09
N CYS A 98 2.18 27.31 17.06
CA CYS A 98 2.61 25.92 17.25
C CYS A 98 1.41 24.99 17.51
N LEU A 99 0.42 25.42 18.32
CA LEU A 99 -0.81 24.65 18.54
C LEU A 99 -1.58 24.40 17.24
N GLN A 100 -1.73 25.40 16.37
CA GLN A 100 -2.43 25.22 15.10
C GLN A 100 -1.72 24.21 14.20
N LYS A 101 -0.39 24.24 14.16
CA LYS A 101 0.43 23.27 13.42
C LYS A 101 0.31 21.87 14.01
N ALA A 102 0.34 21.74 15.34
CA ALA A 102 0.16 20.47 16.04
C ALA A 102 -1.22 19.86 15.77
N GLN A 103 -2.28 20.66 15.83
CA GLN A 103 -3.65 20.23 15.51
C GLN A 103 -3.77 19.75 14.07
N LYS A 104 -3.19 20.49 13.12
CA LYS A 104 -3.19 20.11 11.70
C LYS A 104 -2.43 18.82 11.44
N TYR A 105 -1.25 18.66 12.03
CA TYR A 105 -0.50 17.41 11.96
C TYR A 105 -1.31 16.24 12.53
N GLN A 106 -1.87 16.40 13.73
CA GLN A 106 -2.67 15.37 14.37
C GLN A 106 -3.92 14.99 13.57
N GLN A 107 -4.57 15.95 12.91
CA GLN A 107 -5.69 15.69 12.01
C GLN A 107 -5.28 14.75 10.87
N HIS A 108 -4.14 15.02 10.22
CA HIS A 108 -3.63 14.15 9.15
C HIS A 108 -3.24 12.77 9.67
N VAL A 109 -2.62 12.68 10.87
CA VAL A 109 -2.30 11.39 11.50
C VAL A 109 -3.57 10.58 11.77
N GLN A 110 -4.60 11.21 12.34
CA GLN A 110 -5.88 10.56 12.65
C GLN A 110 -6.64 10.09 11.41
N GLU A 111 -6.41 10.72 10.26
CA GLU A 111 -6.99 10.30 8.98
C GLU A 111 -6.20 9.16 8.33
N LEU A 112 -4.86 9.30 8.26
CA LEU A 112 -4.03 8.40 7.47
C LEU A 112 -3.64 7.12 8.21
N LEU A 113 -3.27 7.20 9.49
CA LEU A 113 -2.75 6.05 10.23
C LEU A 113 -3.77 4.89 10.31
N PRO A 114 -5.04 5.11 10.73
CA PRO A 114 -6.03 4.04 10.76
C PRO A 114 -6.28 3.44 9.37
N TRP A 115 -6.29 4.30 8.34
CA TRP A 115 -6.47 3.83 6.97
C TRP A 115 -5.32 2.93 6.50
N VAL A 116 -4.07 3.27 6.80
CA VAL A 116 -2.91 2.42 6.44
C VAL A 116 -2.98 1.07 7.16
N GLU A 117 -3.42 1.03 8.42
CA GLU A 117 -3.59 -0.20 9.19
C GLU A 117 -4.72 -1.08 8.64
N ASP A 118 -5.86 -0.47 8.28
CA ASP A 118 -6.95 -1.15 7.59
C ASP A 118 -6.48 -1.69 6.22
N CYS A 119 -5.75 -0.89 5.46
CA CYS A 119 -5.21 -1.29 4.17
C CYS A 119 -4.27 -2.48 4.30
N SER A 120 -3.37 -2.49 5.29
CA SER A 120 -2.49 -3.64 5.59
C SER A 120 -3.29 -4.92 5.86
N THR A 121 -4.36 -4.83 6.64
CA THR A 121 -5.25 -5.97 6.90
C THR A 121 -5.93 -6.46 5.63
N GLN A 122 -6.42 -5.54 4.80
CA GLN A 122 -7.05 -5.88 3.52
C GLN A 122 -6.08 -6.53 2.53
N VAL A 123 -4.80 -6.10 2.52
CA VAL A 123 -3.74 -6.72 1.70
C VAL A 123 -3.47 -8.15 2.15
N ALA A 124 -3.43 -8.39 3.47
CA ALA A 124 -3.24 -9.73 4.02
C ALA A 124 -4.41 -10.68 3.65
N GLU A 125 -5.61 -10.15 3.49
CA GLU A 125 -6.79 -10.90 3.02
C GLU A 125 -6.80 -11.18 1.51
N LEU A 126 -5.92 -10.54 0.72
CA LEU A 126 -5.79 -10.84 -0.70
C LEU A 126 -5.20 -12.24 -0.87
N GLY A 127 -6.08 -13.18 -1.21
CA GLY A 127 -5.75 -14.57 -1.47
C GLY A 127 -5.43 -14.82 -2.94
N VAL A 128 -4.42 -15.65 -3.15
CA VAL A 128 -4.28 -16.40 -4.41
C VAL A 128 -5.24 -17.59 -4.33
N SER A 129 -5.81 -18.03 -5.46
CA SER A 129 -6.71 -19.18 -5.51
C SER A 129 -6.58 -19.89 -6.86
N LEU A 130 -6.87 -21.19 -6.87
CA LEU A 130 -7.03 -21.97 -8.11
C LEU A 130 -8.44 -21.80 -8.72
N ASP A 131 -9.37 -21.16 -8.01
CA ASP A 131 -10.68 -20.78 -8.53
C ASP A 131 -10.58 -19.46 -9.33
N PRO A 132 -10.84 -19.47 -10.65
CA PRO A 132 -10.76 -18.27 -11.48
C PRO A 132 -11.68 -17.13 -11.03
N VAL A 133 -12.87 -17.46 -10.49
CA VAL A 133 -13.83 -16.44 -10.06
C VAL A 133 -13.31 -15.73 -8.81
N GLN A 134 -12.78 -16.49 -7.86
CA GLN A 134 -12.17 -15.92 -6.65
C GLN A 134 -10.91 -15.13 -6.97
N LEU A 135 -10.11 -15.61 -7.92
CA LEU A 135 -8.88 -14.94 -8.34
C LEU A 135 -9.16 -13.63 -9.08
N GLU A 136 -10.17 -13.59 -9.96
CA GLU A 136 -10.62 -12.37 -10.62
C GLU A 136 -11.18 -11.36 -9.61
N ALA A 137 -11.98 -11.82 -8.64
CA ALA A 137 -12.47 -10.96 -7.55
C ALA A 137 -11.33 -10.37 -6.71
N SER A 138 -10.32 -11.19 -6.39
CA SER A 138 -9.14 -10.74 -5.64
C SER A 138 -8.30 -9.74 -6.44
N LEU A 139 -8.14 -9.96 -7.75
CA LEU A 139 -7.46 -9.02 -8.64
C LEU A 139 -8.18 -7.68 -8.74
N LEU A 140 -9.52 -7.69 -8.85
CA LEU A 140 -10.31 -6.47 -8.88
C LEU A 140 -10.17 -5.68 -7.57
N ARG A 141 -10.25 -6.37 -6.42
CA ARG A 141 -10.04 -5.77 -5.11
C ARG A 141 -8.64 -5.14 -5.02
N ALA A 142 -7.61 -5.86 -5.43
CA ALA A 142 -6.24 -5.37 -5.42
C ALA A 142 -6.06 -4.10 -6.28
N LYS A 143 -6.67 -4.04 -7.47
CA LYS A 143 -6.63 -2.86 -8.35
C LYS A 143 -7.34 -1.64 -7.74
N VAL A 144 -8.47 -1.85 -7.08
CA VAL A 144 -9.16 -0.77 -6.35
C VAL A 144 -8.27 -0.24 -5.22
N MET A 145 -7.66 -1.14 -4.45
CA MET A 145 -6.74 -0.76 -3.37
C MET A 145 -5.53 0.02 -3.89
N GLN A 146 -4.96 -0.37 -5.04
CA GLN A 146 -3.83 0.35 -5.67
C GLN A 146 -4.22 1.80 -6.00
N SER A 147 -5.40 2.01 -6.59
CA SER A 147 -5.91 3.36 -6.86
C SER A 147 -6.13 4.18 -5.58
N ASP A 148 -6.58 3.53 -4.50
CA ASP A 148 -6.81 4.19 -3.22
C ASP A 148 -5.52 4.55 -2.47
N VAL A 149 -4.46 3.76 -2.64
CA VAL A 149 -3.08 4.08 -2.22
C VAL A 149 -2.56 5.30 -2.99
N GLU A 150 -2.70 5.31 -4.32
CA GLU A 150 -2.26 6.43 -5.16
C GLU A 150 -2.93 7.75 -4.77
N LYS A 151 -4.25 7.76 -4.55
CA LYS A 151 -4.99 8.96 -4.14
C LYS A 151 -4.51 9.52 -2.79
N ARG A 152 -4.03 8.67 -1.89
CA ARG A 152 -3.57 9.05 -0.55
C ARG A 152 -2.11 9.47 -0.48
N GLN A 153 -1.35 9.39 -1.57
CA GLN A 153 0.01 9.95 -1.63
C GLN A 153 0.00 11.45 -1.28
N SER A 154 -0.97 12.20 -1.81
CA SER A 154 -1.12 13.63 -1.49
C SER A 154 -1.37 13.90 0.00
N LEU A 155 -2.11 13.01 0.68
CA LEU A 155 -2.36 13.11 2.12
C LEU A 155 -1.10 12.80 2.94
N LEU A 156 -0.29 11.82 2.52
CA LEU A 156 1.00 11.53 3.14
C LEU A 156 1.95 12.73 3.02
N GLU A 157 2.00 13.38 1.85
CA GLU A 157 2.81 14.59 1.65
C GLU A 157 2.34 15.76 2.53
N MET A 158 1.02 15.96 2.68
CA MET A 158 0.46 16.96 3.58
C MET A 158 0.80 16.67 5.05
N LEU A 159 0.73 15.39 5.48
CA LEU A 159 1.15 14.96 6.81
C LEU A 159 2.63 15.25 7.03
N ASN A 160 3.49 14.88 6.08
CA ASN A 160 4.93 15.09 6.15
C ASN A 160 5.29 16.57 6.25
N SER A 161 4.62 17.41 5.47
CA SER A 161 4.79 18.86 5.50
C SER A 161 4.29 19.48 6.81
N ALA A 162 3.15 19.02 7.33
CA ALA A 162 2.62 19.48 8.60
C ALA A 162 3.53 19.13 9.78
N ALA A 163 4.13 17.93 9.75
CA ALA A 163 5.12 17.49 10.73
C ALA A 163 6.38 18.38 10.71
N ASP A 164 6.92 18.69 9.52
CA ASP A 164 8.12 19.53 9.40
C ASP A 164 7.86 20.95 9.92
N LEU A 165 6.71 21.54 9.54
CA LEU A 165 6.30 22.85 10.06
C LEU A 165 6.11 22.86 11.58
N LEU A 166 5.58 21.78 12.14
CA LEU A 166 5.43 21.63 13.60
C LEU A 166 6.79 21.58 14.27
N ILE A 167 7.70 20.74 13.76
CA ILE A 167 9.08 20.60 14.27
C ILE A 167 9.76 21.98 14.27
N GLU A 168 9.72 22.71 13.15
CA GLU A 168 10.31 24.05 13.01
C GLU A 168 9.75 25.09 14.00
N SER A 169 8.49 24.93 14.43
CA SER A 169 7.83 25.84 15.38
C SER A 169 7.95 25.43 16.85
N SER A 170 8.49 24.24 17.09
CA SER A 170 8.68 23.67 18.43
C SER A 170 10.11 23.86 18.92
N GLN A 171 10.33 23.60 20.20
CA GLN A 171 11.62 23.70 20.89
C GLN A 171 11.92 22.44 21.72
N ALA A 172 10.97 21.51 21.80
CA ALA A 172 11.06 20.25 22.52
C ALA A 172 10.11 19.21 21.89
N ASP A 173 10.41 17.92 22.14
CA ASP A 173 9.63 16.76 21.66
C ASP A 173 9.62 16.54 20.13
N GLU A 174 10.52 17.20 19.40
CA GLU A 174 10.66 17.06 17.95
C GLU A 174 10.93 15.61 17.51
N ASP A 175 11.72 14.87 18.28
CA ASP A 175 12.09 13.49 17.95
C ASP A 175 10.88 12.55 17.93
N GLY A 176 9.91 12.76 18.83
CA GLY A 176 8.67 11.98 18.83
C GLY A 176 7.85 12.21 17.55
N ILE A 177 7.80 13.46 17.06
CA ILE A 177 7.14 13.78 15.79
C ILE A 177 7.88 13.16 14.60
N ARG A 178 9.22 13.20 14.62
CA ARG A 178 10.06 12.56 13.58
C ARG A 178 9.84 11.05 13.53
N GLU A 179 9.80 10.40 14.69
CA GLU A 179 9.57 8.96 14.81
C GLU A 179 8.17 8.55 14.34
N GLU A 180 7.11 9.27 14.76
CA GLU A 180 5.74 8.99 14.31
C GLU A 180 5.58 9.20 12.80
N LYS A 181 6.10 10.33 12.28
CA LYS A 181 6.18 10.59 10.82
C LYS A 181 6.88 9.44 10.11
N ALA A 182 8.07 9.05 10.54
CA ALA A 182 8.84 7.98 9.91
C ALA A 182 8.09 6.63 9.96
N GLY A 183 7.45 6.32 11.07
CA GLY A 183 6.64 5.11 11.24
C GLY A 183 5.46 5.05 10.27
N ILE A 184 4.74 6.16 10.08
CA ILE A 184 3.62 6.22 9.12
C ILE A 184 4.11 6.07 7.67
N ASN A 185 5.21 6.74 7.30
CA ASN A 185 5.80 6.58 5.96
C ASN A 185 6.22 5.13 5.72
N HIS A 186 6.91 4.51 6.68
CA HIS A 186 7.34 3.12 6.55
C HIS A 186 6.16 2.15 6.42
N LYS A 187 5.08 2.34 7.20
CA LYS A 187 3.85 1.54 7.06
C LYS A 187 3.22 1.70 5.67
N MET A 188 3.18 2.92 5.13
CA MET A 188 2.64 3.20 3.81
C MET A 188 3.47 2.53 2.70
N ASP A 189 4.80 2.61 2.80
CA ASP A 189 5.72 1.95 1.87
C ASP A 189 5.53 0.43 1.91
N ALA A 190 5.51 -0.15 3.12
CA ALA A 190 5.33 -1.59 3.31
C ALA A 190 3.99 -2.09 2.72
N VAL A 191 2.89 -1.39 2.97
CA VAL A 191 1.57 -1.72 2.39
C VAL A 191 1.59 -1.60 0.87
N THR A 192 2.27 -0.60 0.33
CA THR A 192 2.38 -0.40 -1.13
C THR A 192 3.17 -1.54 -1.78
N GLU A 193 4.32 -1.90 -1.21
CA GLU A 193 5.17 -3.00 -1.68
C GLU A 193 4.44 -4.35 -1.58
N GLU A 194 3.81 -4.64 -0.43
CA GLU A 194 3.08 -5.88 -0.22
C GLU A 194 1.87 -5.99 -1.17
N LEU A 195 1.12 -4.91 -1.36
CA LEU A 195 0.02 -4.87 -2.32
C LEU A 195 0.50 -5.13 -3.74
N GLN A 196 1.62 -4.54 -4.16
CA GLN A 196 2.20 -4.79 -5.48
C GLN A 196 2.62 -6.25 -5.64
N ALA A 197 3.30 -6.83 -4.64
CA ALA A 197 3.73 -8.22 -4.66
C ALA A 197 2.53 -9.19 -4.72
N LYS A 198 1.48 -8.92 -3.94
CA LYS A 198 0.23 -9.70 -3.94
C LYS A 198 -0.49 -9.59 -5.29
N THR A 199 -0.62 -8.39 -5.85
CA THR A 199 -1.23 -8.22 -7.19
C THR A 199 -0.46 -8.99 -8.25
N ALA A 200 0.88 -8.90 -8.27
CA ALA A 200 1.70 -9.61 -9.24
C ALA A 200 1.52 -11.14 -9.12
N SER A 201 1.49 -11.67 -7.89
CA SER A 201 1.24 -13.09 -7.65
C SER A 201 -0.14 -13.54 -8.12
N ILE A 202 -1.18 -12.74 -7.88
CA ILE A 202 -2.54 -13.01 -8.36
C ILE A 202 -2.60 -13.00 -9.89
N GLU A 203 -1.96 -12.02 -10.55
CA GLU A 203 -1.91 -11.92 -12.01
C GLU A 203 -1.15 -13.09 -12.63
N GLU A 204 -0.02 -13.48 -12.04
CA GLU A 204 0.76 -14.64 -12.49
C GLU A 204 -0.05 -15.94 -12.39
N MET A 205 -0.70 -16.18 -11.24
CA MET A 205 -1.58 -17.35 -11.06
C MET A 205 -2.72 -17.34 -12.09
N SER A 206 -3.31 -16.18 -12.36
CA SER A 206 -4.41 -16.02 -13.31
C SER A 206 -3.99 -16.35 -14.73
N GLN A 207 -2.81 -15.86 -15.13
CA GLN A 207 -2.24 -16.13 -16.43
C GLN A 207 -1.92 -17.62 -16.60
N ARG A 208 -1.30 -18.27 -15.60
CA ARG A 208 -0.99 -19.70 -15.64
C ARG A 208 -2.24 -20.59 -15.69
N LEU A 209 -3.27 -20.26 -14.92
CA LEU A 209 -4.56 -20.98 -14.96
C LEU A 209 -5.23 -20.84 -16.33
N LYS A 210 -5.17 -19.65 -16.92
CA LYS A 210 -5.69 -19.41 -18.27
C LYS A 210 -4.93 -20.23 -19.31
N GLU A 211 -3.59 -20.21 -19.26
CA GLU A 211 -2.74 -21.02 -20.15
C GLU A 211 -3.02 -22.51 -20.02
N PHE A 212 -3.16 -23.02 -18.79
CA PHE A 212 -3.55 -24.41 -18.54
C PHE A 212 -4.88 -24.74 -19.22
N LYS A 213 -5.91 -23.91 -19.01
CA LYS A 213 -7.25 -24.13 -19.59
C LYS A 213 -7.25 -24.06 -21.11
N ASP A 214 -6.51 -23.13 -21.71
CA ASP A 214 -6.43 -22.96 -23.16
C ASP A 214 -5.65 -24.12 -23.80
N SER A 215 -4.54 -24.54 -23.18
CA SER A 215 -3.77 -25.72 -23.59
C SER A 215 -4.60 -27.00 -23.51
N PHE A 216 -5.29 -27.20 -22.39
CA PHE A 216 -6.18 -28.33 -22.14
C PHE A 216 -7.26 -28.44 -23.23
N LYS A 217 -8.02 -27.36 -23.47
CA LYS A 217 -9.06 -27.32 -24.51
C LYS A 217 -8.51 -27.59 -25.92
N ASN A 218 -7.32 -27.09 -26.22
CA ASN A 218 -6.68 -27.35 -27.50
C ASN A 218 -6.34 -28.84 -27.66
N ILE A 219 -5.76 -29.46 -26.63
CA ILE A 219 -5.42 -30.89 -26.64
C ILE A 219 -6.69 -31.73 -26.78
N GLU A 220 -7.71 -31.50 -25.95
CA GLU A 220 -9.01 -32.21 -26.03
C GLU A 220 -9.60 -32.15 -27.44
N LYS A 221 -9.71 -30.96 -28.03
CA LYS A 221 -10.26 -30.78 -29.38
C LYS A 221 -9.49 -31.59 -30.44
N LYS A 222 -8.17 -31.71 -30.31
CA LYS A 222 -7.33 -32.50 -31.22
C LYS A 222 -7.50 -34.00 -31.00
N LEU A 223 -7.63 -34.42 -29.74
CA LEU A 223 -7.91 -35.80 -29.37
C LEU A 223 -9.29 -36.25 -29.87
N GLU A 224 -10.33 -35.45 -29.66
CA GLU A 224 -11.68 -35.71 -30.16
C GLU A 224 -11.68 -35.88 -31.68
N GLY A 225 -10.96 -35.01 -32.41
CA GLY A 225 -10.83 -35.12 -33.87
C GLY A 225 -10.16 -36.42 -34.32
N ALA A 226 -9.10 -36.84 -33.62
CA ALA A 226 -8.40 -38.10 -33.91
C ALA A 226 -9.25 -39.32 -33.54
N GLN A 227 -9.93 -39.30 -32.39
CA GLN A 227 -10.87 -40.33 -31.95
C GLN A 227 -12.02 -40.50 -32.95
N HIS A 228 -12.64 -39.41 -33.38
CA HIS A 228 -13.71 -39.47 -34.37
C HIS A 228 -13.23 -40.08 -35.69
N GLN A 229 -12.00 -39.77 -36.12
CA GLN A 229 -11.43 -40.37 -37.32
C GLN A 229 -11.15 -41.87 -37.15
N LEU A 230 -10.74 -42.32 -35.96
CA LEU A 230 -10.62 -43.74 -35.60
C LEU A 230 -11.97 -44.45 -35.61
N GLU A 231 -13.01 -43.86 -35.03
CA GLU A 231 -14.37 -44.42 -35.03
C GLU A 231 -14.91 -44.63 -36.45
N ILE A 232 -14.69 -43.66 -37.36
CA ILE A 232 -15.05 -43.80 -38.77
C ILE A 232 -14.31 -44.98 -39.40
N TYR A 233 -13.02 -45.16 -39.10
CA TYR A 233 -12.24 -46.28 -39.62
C TYR A 233 -12.77 -47.62 -39.10
N GLU A 234 -13.04 -47.72 -37.79
CA GLU A 234 -13.59 -48.92 -37.16
C GLU A 234 -14.96 -49.28 -37.74
N ALA A 235 -15.83 -48.30 -37.97
CA ALA A 235 -17.16 -48.50 -38.56
C ALA A 235 -17.10 -48.98 -40.02
N LEU A 236 -16.12 -48.51 -40.80
CA LEU A 236 -15.93 -48.94 -42.20
C LEU A 236 -15.31 -50.35 -42.31
N GLY A 237 -14.60 -50.81 -41.27
CA GLY A 237 -14.04 -52.16 -41.19
C GLY A 237 -13.18 -52.53 -42.41
N PRO A 238 -13.44 -53.65 -43.11
CA PRO A 238 -12.68 -54.05 -44.30
C PRO A 238 -12.70 -53.02 -45.44
N GLN A 239 -13.76 -52.22 -45.55
CA GLN A 239 -13.90 -51.19 -46.60
C GLN A 239 -13.04 -49.95 -46.33
N ALA A 240 -12.47 -49.84 -45.13
CA ALA A 240 -11.60 -48.72 -44.77
C ALA A 240 -10.25 -48.74 -45.49
N CYS A 241 -9.85 -49.87 -46.09
CA CYS A 241 -8.54 -50.06 -46.72
C CYS A 241 -8.42 -49.31 -48.06
N SER A 242 -8.05 -48.03 -48.00
CA SER A 242 -7.81 -47.17 -49.16
C SER A 242 -6.67 -46.18 -48.91
N ASN A 243 -5.97 -45.76 -49.97
CA ASN A 243 -4.92 -44.74 -49.88
C ASN A 243 -5.44 -43.43 -49.26
N LYS A 244 -6.68 -43.03 -49.58
CA LYS A 244 -7.32 -41.83 -49.03
C LYS A 244 -7.50 -41.89 -47.51
N ASN A 245 -7.88 -43.05 -46.98
CA ASN A 245 -8.02 -43.22 -45.53
C ASN A 245 -6.66 -43.31 -44.82
N LEU A 246 -5.66 -43.92 -45.47
CA LEU A 246 -4.29 -43.91 -44.98
C LEU A 246 -3.73 -42.49 -44.89
N GLU A 247 -3.92 -41.65 -45.91
CA GLU A 247 -3.51 -40.24 -45.90
C GLU A 247 -4.17 -39.46 -44.75
N LYS A 248 -5.47 -39.66 -44.53
CA LYS A 248 -6.18 -39.05 -43.40
C LYS A 248 -5.61 -39.49 -42.05
N MET A 249 -5.32 -40.78 -41.89
CA MET A 249 -4.74 -41.30 -40.64
C MET A 249 -3.32 -40.79 -40.42
N ARG A 250 -2.48 -40.70 -41.46
CA ARG A 250 -1.15 -40.07 -41.38
C ARG A 250 -1.24 -38.59 -41.00
N SER A 251 -2.22 -37.86 -41.51
CA SER A 251 -2.45 -36.46 -41.11
C SER A 251 -2.82 -36.34 -39.61
N GLN A 252 -3.60 -37.29 -39.07
CA GLN A 252 -3.87 -37.34 -37.63
C GLN A 252 -2.62 -37.73 -36.83
N GLN A 253 -1.83 -38.67 -37.33
CA GLN A 253 -0.56 -39.08 -36.72
C GLN A 253 0.42 -37.91 -36.61
N GLU A 254 0.59 -37.12 -37.66
CA GLU A 254 1.40 -35.89 -37.66
C GLU A 254 0.86 -34.85 -36.66
N THR A 255 -0.46 -34.66 -36.63
CA THR A 255 -1.12 -33.76 -35.67
C THR A 255 -0.85 -34.17 -34.22
N LEU A 256 -0.98 -35.46 -33.90
CA LEU A 256 -0.73 -35.99 -32.55
C LEU A 256 0.76 -35.94 -32.19
N HIS A 257 1.67 -36.16 -33.15
CA HIS A 257 3.09 -35.99 -32.90
C HIS A 257 3.46 -34.53 -32.59
N ALA A 258 2.88 -33.57 -33.32
CA ALA A 258 3.07 -32.15 -33.04
C ALA A 258 2.45 -31.69 -31.68
N LEU A 259 1.49 -32.44 -31.14
CA LEU A 259 0.82 -32.17 -29.87
C LEU A 259 1.62 -32.68 -28.65
N GLU A 260 2.51 -33.65 -28.83
CA GLU A 260 3.34 -34.25 -27.79
C GLU A 260 4.08 -33.25 -26.87
N PRO A 261 4.80 -32.23 -27.39
CA PRO A 261 5.42 -31.21 -26.54
C PRO A 261 4.39 -30.40 -25.75
N GLN A 262 3.19 -30.17 -26.28
CA GLN A 262 2.14 -29.42 -25.59
C GLN A 262 1.54 -30.22 -24.43
N VAL A 263 1.38 -31.53 -24.58
CA VAL A 263 0.95 -32.43 -23.48
C VAL A 263 2.02 -32.45 -22.37
N GLY A 264 3.30 -32.48 -22.75
CA GLY A 264 4.40 -32.32 -21.78
C GLY A 264 4.36 -30.98 -21.06
N TYR A 265 4.09 -29.88 -21.77
CA TYR A 265 3.95 -28.56 -21.19
C TYR A 265 2.74 -28.45 -20.25
N LEU A 266 1.58 -29.02 -20.61
CA LEU A 266 0.38 -29.06 -19.76
C LEU A 266 0.68 -29.71 -18.40
N LYS A 267 1.47 -30.78 -18.39
CA LYS A 267 1.92 -31.44 -17.15
C LYS A 267 2.77 -30.52 -16.27
N ASN A 268 3.72 -29.79 -16.88
CA ASN A 268 4.56 -28.86 -16.15
C ASN A 268 3.75 -27.66 -15.61
N LEU A 269 2.78 -27.17 -16.39
CA LEU A 269 1.87 -26.10 -15.96
C LEU A 269 1.06 -26.50 -14.73
N ILE A 270 0.44 -27.68 -14.72
CA ILE A 270 -0.35 -28.12 -13.56
C ILE A 270 0.52 -28.35 -12.33
N GLN A 271 1.74 -28.86 -12.51
CA GLN A 271 2.68 -29.01 -11.40
C GLN A 271 3.03 -27.64 -10.79
N GLY A 272 3.39 -26.66 -11.61
CA GLY A 272 3.68 -25.31 -11.12
C GLY A 272 2.47 -24.63 -10.48
N LEU A 273 1.27 -24.82 -11.02
CA LEU A 273 0.02 -24.32 -10.42
C LEU A 273 -0.23 -24.92 -9.03
N VAL A 274 0.04 -26.22 -8.85
CA VAL A 274 -0.13 -26.90 -7.56
C VAL A 274 0.92 -26.47 -6.55
N GLU A 275 2.17 -26.29 -6.98
CA GLU A 275 3.28 -25.85 -6.13
C GLU A 275 3.07 -24.42 -5.60
N ASP A 276 2.56 -23.51 -6.44
CA ASP A 276 2.33 -22.11 -6.08
C ASP A 276 0.95 -21.85 -5.48
N ALA A 277 0.08 -22.87 -5.39
CA ALA A 277 -1.22 -22.73 -4.79
C ALA A 277 -1.12 -22.54 -3.26
N PRO A 278 -1.98 -21.71 -2.65
CA PRO A 278 -2.04 -21.61 -1.19
C PRO A 278 -2.29 -22.97 -0.54
N VAL A 279 -1.70 -23.17 0.64
CA VAL A 279 -1.88 -24.40 1.43
C VAL A 279 -3.37 -24.66 1.69
N GLY A 280 -3.83 -25.86 1.34
CA GLY A 280 -5.23 -26.26 1.48
C GLY A 280 -6.11 -25.96 0.27
N SER A 281 -5.55 -25.38 -0.81
CA SER A 281 -6.27 -25.26 -2.08
C SER A 281 -6.58 -26.63 -2.67
N ASP A 282 -7.80 -26.82 -3.16
CA ASP A 282 -8.19 -28.04 -3.87
C ASP A 282 -7.72 -27.98 -5.33
N SER A 283 -6.67 -28.74 -5.63
CA SER A 283 -6.13 -28.92 -6.98
C SER A 283 -6.55 -30.23 -7.65
N SER A 284 -7.35 -31.06 -6.95
CA SER A 284 -7.67 -32.42 -7.38
C SER A 284 -8.36 -32.48 -8.74
N GLN A 285 -9.29 -31.55 -8.99
CA GLN A 285 -10.00 -31.48 -10.27
C GLN A 285 -9.06 -31.15 -11.43
N LEU A 286 -8.16 -30.18 -11.26
CA LEU A 286 -7.22 -29.78 -12.31
C LEU A 286 -6.18 -30.88 -12.58
N LEU A 287 -5.70 -31.54 -11.53
CA LEU A 287 -4.81 -32.70 -11.63
C LEU A 287 -5.48 -33.85 -12.38
N HIS A 288 -6.70 -34.23 -11.98
CA HIS A 288 -7.44 -35.31 -12.62
C HIS A 288 -7.75 -35.00 -14.10
N GLN A 289 -8.06 -33.75 -14.44
CA GLN A 289 -8.21 -33.31 -15.83
C GLN A 289 -6.92 -33.52 -16.63
N ALA A 290 -5.79 -33.03 -16.13
CA ALA A 290 -4.50 -33.18 -16.80
C ALA A 290 -4.10 -34.65 -16.98
N GLU A 291 -4.28 -35.47 -15.94
CA GLU A 291 -3.98 -36.90 -15.96
C GLU A 291 -4.81 -37.66 -16.98
N ASN A 292 -6.13 -37.43 -17.02
CA ASN A 292 -7.02 -38.08 -17.98
C ASN A 292 -6.66 -37.70 -19.42
N THR A 293 -6.47 -36.41 -19.70
CA THR A 293 -6.07 -35.95 -21.03
C THR A 293 -4.71 -36.52 -21.45
N GLN A 294 -3.77 -36.69 -20.51
CA GLN A 294 -2.49 -37.32 -20.79
C GLN A 294 -2.66 -38.81 -21.12
N GLN A 295 -3.49 -39.53 -20.38
CA GLN A 295 -3.79 -40.94 -20.64
C GLN A 295 -4.50 -41.11 -22.00
N ASP A 296 -5.50 -40.29 -22.28
CA ASP A 296 -6.24 -40.29 -23.54
C ASP A 296 -5.32 -40.00 -24.71
N PHE A 297 -4.39 -39.03 -24.58
CA PHE A 297 -3.40 -38.75 -25.60
C PHE A 297 -2.55 -39.97 -25.94
N VAL A 298 -2.02 -40.66 -24.92
CA VAL A 298 -1.20 -41.87 -25.12
C VAL A 298 -2.01 -42.96 -25.83
N GLN A 299 -3.24 -43.20 -25.38
CA GLN A 299 -4.11 -44.23 -25.96
C GLN A 299 -4.49 -43.92 -27.42
N VAL A 300 -4.94 -42.70 -27.70
CA VAL A 300 -5.35 -42.28 -29.06
C VAL A 300 -4.15 -42.30 -30.00
N LYS A 301 -3.00 -41.79 -29.57
CA LYS A 301 -1.77 -41.83 -30.36
C LYS A 301 -1.35 -43.25 -30.71
N GLN A 302 -1.42 -44.17 -29.75
CA GLN A 302 -1.14 -45.58 -29.99
C GLN A 302 -2.10 -46.18 -31.03
N LYS A 303 -3.42 -45.98 -30.87
CA LYS A 303 -4.43 -46.50 -31.81
C LYS A 303 -4.26 -45.94 -33.22
N VAL A 304 -3.97 -44.65 -33.37
CA VAL A 304 -3.70 -44.03 -34.67
C VAL A 304 -2.46 -44.65 -35.32
N ASN A 305 -1.38 -44.84 -34.57
CA ASN A 305 -0.15 -45.47 -35.09
C ASN A 305 -0.41 -46.91 -35.56
N GLU A 306 -1.12 -47.71 -34.77
CA GLU A 306 -1.50 -49.08 -35.11
C GLU A 306 -2.38 -49.11 -36.37
N CYS A 307 -3.37 -48.22 -36.45
CA CYS A 307 -4.25 -48.08 -37.62
C CYS A 307 -3.47 -47.73 -38.90
N CYS A 308 -2.54 -46.76 -38.83
CA CYS A 308 -1.63 -46.44 -39.94
C CYS A 308 -0.85 -47.67 -40.40
N SER A 309 -0.21 -48.38 -39.46
CA SER A 309 0.59 -49.58 -39.75
C SER A 309 -0.23 -50.69 -40.40
N VAL A 310 -1.46 -50.93 -39.93
CA VAL A 310 -2.36 -51.94 -40.49
C VAL A 310 -2.81 -51.58 -41.90
N LEU A 311 -3.17 -50.31 -42.13
CA LEU A 311 -3.56 -49.81 -43.44
C LEU A 311 -2.40 -49.93 -44.46
N GLU A 312 -1.19 -49.54 -44.05
CA GLU A 312 0.01 -49.65 -44.89
C GLU A 312 0.31 -51.09 -45.29
N SER A 313 0.31 -52.01 -44.33
CA SER A 313 0.58 -53.42 -44.59
C SER A 313 -0.47 -54.04 -45.54
N LYS A 314 -1.77 -53.75 -45.33
CA LYS A 314 -2.83 -54.23 -46.21
C LYS A 314 -2.71 -53.68 -47.63
N LEU A 315 -2.48 -52.38 -47.78
CA LEU A 315 -2.33 -51.73 -49.09
C LEU A 315 -1.08 -52.23 -49.84
N GLN A 316 0.02 -52.48 -49.13
CA GLN A 316 1.23 -53.09 -49.68
C GLN A 316 0.94 -54.52 -50.15
N GLY A 317 0.24 -55.34 -49.35
CA GLY A 317 -0.14 -56.70 -49.71
C GLY A 317 -1.04 -56.75 -50.96
N ILE A 318 -2.03 -55.84 -51.05
CA ILE A 318 -2.88 -55.69 -52.25
C ILE A 318 -2.04 -55.34 -53.48
N SER A 319 -1.10 -54.40 -53.34
CA SER A 319 -0.21 -53.99 -54.42
C SER A 319 0.70 -55.14 -54.89
N GLN A 320 1.25 -55.91 -53.95
CA GLN A 320 2.06 -57.09 -54.23
C GLN A 320 1.24 -58.18 -54.92
N PHE A 321 0.03 -58.48 -54.44
CA PHE A 321 -0.86 -59.45 -55.09
C PHE A 321 -1.17 -59.05 -56.54
N HIS A 322 -1.52 -57.78 -56.78
CA HIS A 322 -1.76 -57.29 -58.14
C HIS A 322 -0.53 -57.37 -59.05
N SER A 323 0.68 -57.25 -58.51
CA SER A 323 1.93 -57.42 -59.28
C SER A 323 2.27 -58.87 -59.61
N HIS A 324 1.80 -59.85 -58.83
CA HIS A 324 2.03 -61.29 -59.07
C HIS A 324 0.96 -61.95 -59.95
N VAL A 325 -0.21 -61.32 -60.08
CA VAL A 325 -1.35 -61.82 -60.87
C VAL A 325 -1.38 -61.21 -62.28
N ARG A 326 -0.51 -60.23 -62.58
CA ARG A 326 -0.24 -59.71 -63.92
C ARG A 326 0.94 -60.42 -64.56
#